data_AF-A0A7S3IF41-F1
#
_entry.id   AF-A0A7S3IF41-F1
#
_cell.length_a   1.000
_cell.length_b   1.000
_cell.length_c   1.000
_cell.angle_alpha   90.00
_cell.angle_beta   90.00
_cell.angle_gamma   90.00
#
_symmetry.space_group_name_H-M   'P 1'
#
loop_
_entity.id
_entity.type
_entity.pdbx_description
1 polymer ?
#
loop_
_entity_poly.entity_id
_entity_poly.type
_entity_poly.pdbx_seq_one_letter_code
_entity_poly.pdbx_strand_id
1 'polypeptide(L)'
;DRPELPKGLTEWKSIEQQYLGRTDLEKEHLCPICFEELHIQEQKILCCSHVFHKTCLDSFEKFQRIKGNPRACPICRKENYDFKTFTRGQMRFLLKIVVKMQGLVRGFVQRNKFYQSMKDNGYKPVTTVIRKRFIGYKLGRISKKYIDNMTQERRELLDFIKDIDRNIESTEKLLESF
;
A
#
# COMPACT_ATOMS: atom_id res chain seq x y z
N ASP A 1 35.99 25.86 16.40
CA ASP A 1 36.09 24.39 16.44
C ASP A 1 35.72 23.76 15.11
N ARG A 2 36.38 22.66 14.73
CA ARG A 2 36.07 21.89 13.52
C ARG A 2 34.73 21.16 13.73
N PRO A 3 33.76 21.22 12.79
CA PRO A 3 32.49 20.51 12.94
C PRO A 3 32.72 19.00 13.06
N GLU A 4 31.86 18.33 13.82
CA GLU A 4 31.92 16.88 14.01
C GLU A 4 31.83 16.15 12.65
N LEU A 5 32.61 15.08 12.51
CA LEU A 5 32.64 14.27 11.29
C LEU A 5 31.29 13.55 11.09
N PRO A 6 30.79 13.44 9.84
CA PRO A 6 29.60 12.67 9.55
C PRO A 6 29.73 11.21 10.02
N LYS A 7 28.67 10.69 10.62
CA LYS A 7 28.63 9.30 11.11
C LYS A 7 28.86 8.29 9.99
N GLY A 8 29.74 7.32 10.26
CA GLY A 8 30.06 6.23 9.34
C GLY A 8 28.90 5.25 9.12
N LEU A 9 28.97 4.47 8.03
CA LEU A 9 27.93 3.50 7.67
C LEU A 9 27.70 2.43 8.75
N THR A 10 28.76 1.97 9.42
CA THR A 10 28.70 0.97 10.49
C THR A 10 27.96 1.50 11.73
N GLU A 11 28.14 2.77 12.07
CA GLU A 11 27.43 3.42 13.17
C GLU A 11 25.93 3.47 12.91
N TRP A 12 25.53 3.88 11.69
CA TRP A 12 24.12 3.91 11.31
C TRP A 12 23.46 2.53 11.35
N LYS A 13 24.18 1.48 10.94
CA LYS A 13 23.68 0.11 11.07
C LYS A 13 23.44 -0.25 12.53
N SER A 14 24.35 0.09 13.44
CA SER A 14 24.17 -0.15 14.88
C SER A 14 22.97 0.61 15.46
N ILE A 15 22.78 1.88 15.05
CA ILE A 15 21.64 2.71 15.48
C ILE A 15 20.31 2.10 14.99
N GLU A 16 20.26 1.63 13.75
CA GLU A 16 19.09 0.94 13.20
C GLU A 16 18.79 -0.36 13.97
N GLN A 17 19.81 -1.14 14.31
CA GLN A 17 19.63 -2.36 15.13
C GLN A 17 19.15 -2.04 16.54
N GLN A 18 19.63 -0.94 17.14
CA GLN A 18 19.14 -0.49 18.43
C GLN A 18 17.64 -0.12 18.37
N TYR A 19 17.22 0.57 17.32
CA TYR A 19 15.80 0.85 17.08
C TYR A 19 14.98 -0.44 16.95
N LEU A 20 15.48 -1.40 16.15
CA LEU A 20 14.82 -2.70 15.96
C LEU A 20 14.77 -3.55 17.24
N GLY A 21 15.78 -3.46 18.10
CA GLY A 21 15.80 -4.18 19.38
C GLY A 21 14.83 -3.60 20.42
N ARG A 22 14.53 -2.30 20.35
CA ARG A 22 13.53 -1.65 21.23
C ARG A 22 12.11 -1.86 20.75
N THR A 23 11.94 -2.17 19.47
CA THR A 23 10.62 -2.28 18.87
C THR A 23 10.26 -3.75 18.79
N ASP A 24 9.29 -4.16 19.62
CA ASP A 24 8.74 -5.51 19.55
C ASP A 24 8.35 -5.81 18.10
N LEU A 25 8.73 -6.97 17.59
CA LEU A 25 8.49 -7.39 16.20
C LEU A 25 7.02 -7.33 15.77
N GLU A 26 6.11 -7.28 16.76
CA GLU A 26 4.66 -7.27 16.63
C GLU A 26 4.02 -5.90 16.88
N LYS A 27 4.69 -4.93 17.51
CA LYS A 27 4.10 -3.62 17.83
C LYS A 27 4.25 -2.65 16.67
N GLU A 28 3.17 -1.95 16.38
CA GLU A 28 3.11 -0.94 15.33
C GLU A 28 4.12 0.18 15.59
N HIS A 29 4.96 0.46 14.61
CA HIS A 29 5.86 1.61 14.67
C HIS A 29 5.05 2.87 14.42
N LEU A 30 4.64 3.52 15.50
CA LEU A 30 3.96 4.80 15.45
C LEU A 30 4.99 5.93 15.48
N CYS A 31 4.72 6.98 14.71
CA CYS A 31 5.43 8.24 14.83
C CYS A 31 5.08 8.89 16.19
N PRO A 32 6.05 9.17 17.06
CA PRO A 32 5.77 9.74 18.38
C PRO A 32 5.21 11.17 18.37
N ILE A 33 5.23 11.85 17.20
CA ILE A 33 4.73 13.23 17.07
C ILE A 33 3.24 13.22 16.70
N CYS A 34 2.83 12.43 15.71
CA CYS A 34 1.43 12.40 15.23
C CYS A 34 0.64 11.16 15.68
N PHE A 35 1.29 10.18 16.29
CA PHE A 35 0.70 8.91 16.73
C PHE A 35 0.12 8.04 15.61
N GLU A 36 0.55 8.26 14.37
CA GLU A 36 0.18 7.45 13.21
C GLU A 36 1.26 6.43 12.83
N GLU A 37 0.87 5.33 12.18
CA GLU A 37 1.83 4.38 11.60
C GLU A 37 2.81 5.07 10.65
N LEU A 38 4.08 4.65 10.68
CA LEU A 38 5.12 5.24 9.84
C LEU A 38 4.86 5.10 8.31
N HIS A 39 3.89 4.26 7.90
CA HIS A 39 3.31 4.14 6.55
C HIS A 39 4.38 4.18 5.40
N ILE A 40 3.98 4.64 4.20
CA ILE A 40 4.85 4.81 3.02
C ILE A 40 5.61 6.14 3.08
N GLN A 41 5.25 7.05 3.99
CA GLN A 41 5.89 8.36 4.11
C GLN A 41 7.40 8.21 4.39
N GLU A 42 8.20 9.18 3.93
CA GLU A 42 9.63 9.21 4.24
C GLU A 42 9.86 9.32 5.75
N GLN A 43 10.77 8.51 6.29
CA GLN A 43 11.08 8.47 7.70
C GLN A 43 12.53 8.89 7.93
N LYS A 44 12.79 9.49 9.10
CA LYS A 44 14.14 9.83 9.56
C LYS A 44 14.43 9.08 10.84
N ILE A 45 15.57 8.40 10.88
CA ILE A 45 16.14 7.86 12.12
C ILE A 45 17.22 8.82 12.62
N LEU A 46 17.13 9.19 13.89
CA LEU A 46 18.10 10.06 14.55
C LEU A 46 19.25 9.25 15.13
N CYS A 47 20.40 9.89 15.40
CA CYS A 47 21.53 9.22 16.05
C CYS A 47 21.24 8.70 17.48
N CYS A 48 20.15 9.15 18.09
CA CYS A 48 19.63 8.62 19.35
C CYS A 48 18.67 7.42 19.16
N SER A 49 18.65 6.82 17.96
CA SER A 49 17.82 5.70 17.53
C SER A 49 16.30 5.91 17.59
N HIS A 50 15.83 7.16 17.57
CA HIS A 50 14.40 7.48 17.48
C HIS A 50 14.00 7.75 16.03
N VAL A 51 12.80 7.28 15.65
CA VAL A 51 12.29 7.37 14.28
C VAL A 51 11.03 8.23 14.24
N PHE A 52 10.92 9.08 13.21
CA PHE A 52 9.79 9.96 12.97
C PHE A 52 9.48 10.01 11.47
N HIS A 53 8.27 10.42 11.09
CA HIS A 53 8.04 10.92 9.74
C HIS A 53 8.92 12.15 9.48
N LYS A 54 9.46 12.26 8.26
CA LYS A 54 10.23 13.42 7.83
C LYS A 54 9.44 14.71 8.01
N THR A 55 8.19 14.74 7.57
CA THR A 55 7.31 15.90 7.65
C THR A 55 7.03 16.33 9.09
N CYS A 56 6.79 15.37 9.99
CA CYS A 56 6.57 15.63 11.41
C CYS A 56 7.83 16.20 12.09
N LEU A 57 8.99 15.60 11.83
CA LEU A 57 10.25 16.07 12.39
C LEU A 57 10.61 17.47 11.85
N ASP A 58 10.47 17.69 10.55
CA ASP A 58 10.78 18.98 9.92
C ASP A 58 9.87 20.11 10.48
N SER A 59 8.59 19.80 10.72
CA SER A 59 7.64 20.73 11.34
C SER A 59 8.01 21.04 12.79
N PHE A 60 8.41 20.01 13.56
CA PHE A 60 8.88 20.17 14.94
C PHE A 60 10.15 21.02 15.01
N GLU A 61 11.15 20.75 14.17
CA GLU A 61 12.39 21.53 14.09
C GLU A 61 12.11 23.00 13.75
N LYS A 62 11.20 23.25 12.80
CA LYS A 62 10.78 24.62 12.44
C LYS A 62 10.15 25.35 13.63
N PHE A 63 9.29 24.68 14.39
CA PHE A 63 8.65 25.25 15.58
C PHE A 63 9.68 25.56 16.68
N GLN A 64 10.60 24.64 16.96
CA GLN A 64 11.66 24.85 17.95
C GLN A 64 12.54 26.06 17.60
N ARG A 65 12.91 26.20 16.32
CA ARG A 65 13.68 27.34 15.83
C ARG A 65 12.94 28.68 16.02
N ILE A 66 11.63 28.73 15.75
CA ILE A 66 10.81 29.93 15.97
C ILE A 66 10.77 30.29 17.46
N LYS A 67 10.78 29.29 18.34
CA LYS A 67 10.81 29.47 19.80
C LYS A 67 12.21 29.79 20.36
N GLY A 68 13.24 29.87 19.51
CA GLY A 68 14.62 30.10 19.95
C GLY A 68 15.26 28.91 20.66
N ASN A 69 14.65 27.72 20.58
CA ASN A 69 15.15 26.50 21.20
C ASN A 69 16.16 25.79 20.29
N PRO A 70 17.16 25.09 20.85
CA PRO A 70 18.09 24.29 20.06
C PRO A 70 17.37 23.12 19.38
N ARG A 71 17.96 22.65 18.28
CA ARG A 71 17.50 21.46 17.57
C ARG A 71 17.73 20.23 18.45
N ALA A 72 16.65 19.65 18.96
CA ALA A 72 16.70 18.54 19.91
C ALA A 72 15.70 17.44 19.55
N CYS A 73 16.02 16.18 19.89
CA CYS A 73 15.11 15.06 19.66
C CYS A 73 13.79 15.25 20.43
N PRO A 74 12.60 15.08 19.80
CA PRO A 74 11.31 15.20 20.48
C PRO A 74 11.12 14.25 21.68
N ILE A 75 11.82 13.10 21.69
CA ILE A 75 11.68 12.10 22.75
C ILE A 75 12.72 12.33 23.87
N CYS A 76 14.01 12.27 23.53
CA CYS A 76 15.08 12.26 24.54
C CYS A 76 15.83 13.59 24.66
N ARG A 77 15.43 14.62 23.90
CA ARG A 77 16.03 15.96 23.93
C ARG A 77 17.53 16.03 23.63
N LYS A 78 18.12 14.98 23.06
CA LYS A 78 19.51 15.03 22.56
C LYS A 78 19.62 16.14 21.52
N GLU A 79 20.49 17.11 21.78
CA GLU A 79 20.74 18.25 20.90
C GLU A 79 21.69 17.88 19.75
N ASN A 80 21.67 18.69 18.69
CA ASN A 80 22.60 18.62 17.56
C ASN A 80 22.74 17.20 16.99
N TYR A 81 21.62 16.49 16.87
CA TYR A 81 21.62 15.13 16.35
C TYR A 81 21.88 15.10 14.84
N ASP A 82 22.59 14.07 14.41
CA ASP A 82 22.57 13.61 13.03
C ASP A 82 21.32 12.80 12.74
N PHE A 83 20.92 12.75 11.48
CA PHE A 83 19.84 11.90 11.00
C PHE A 83 20.19 11.22 9.69
N LYS A 84 19.54 10.09 9.44
CA LYS A 84 19.59 9.34 8.18
C LYS A 84 18.16 9.04 7.72
N THR A 85 17.95 8.94 6.41
CA THR A 85 16.70 8.41 5.87
C THR A 85 16.50 6.95 6.28
N PHE A 86 15.27 6.61 6.62
CA PHE A 86 14.91 5.29 7.16
C PHE A 86 13.80 4.67 6.31
N THR A 87 14.01 3.46 5.81
CA THR A 87 13.09 2.77 4.90
C THR A 87 12.43 1.54 5.51
N ARG A 88 12.92 1.06 6.66
CA ARG A 88 12.45 -0.19 7.27
C ARG A 88 10.99 -0.12 7.74
N GLY A 89 10.53 1.04 8.23
CA GLY A 89 9.12 1.22 8.59
C GLY A 89 8.21 1.09 7.37
N GLN A 90 8.62 1.62 6.22
CA GLN A 90 7.89 1.47 4.94
C GLN A 90 7.82 0.00 4.50
N MET A 91 8.96 -0.72 4.56
CA MET A 91 9.00 -2.15 4.21
C MET A 91 8.04 -2.98 5.06
N ARG A 92 8.00 -2.73 6.38
CA ARG A 92 7.07 -3.41 7.29
C ARG A 92 5.61 -3.13 6.96
N PHE A 93 5.28 -1.87 6.67
CA PHE A 93 3.93 -1.49 6.25
C PHE A 93 3.51 -2.19 4.94
N LEU A 94 4.40 -2.22 3.94
CA LEU A 94 4.14 -2.92 2.68
C LEU A 94 3.93 -4.42 2.89
N LEU A 95 4.74 -5.07 3.73
CA LEU A 95 4.54 -6.47 4.09
C LEU A 95 3.17 -6.71 4.75
N LYS A 96 2.74 -5.82 5.66
CA LYS A 96 1.40 -5.87 6.30
C LYS A 96 0.29 -5.80 5.24
N ILE A 97 0.40 -4.91 4.27
CA ILE A 97 -0.55 -4.81 3.14
C ILE A 97 -0.57 -6.10 2.33
N VAL A 98 0.61 -6.62 1.96
CA VAL A 98 0.72 -7.85 1.16
C VAL A 98 0.04 -9.01 1.88
N VAL A 99 0.29 -9.20 3.18
CA VAL A 99 -0.36 -10.25 3.98
C VAL A 99 -1.88 -10.06 4.04
N LYS A 100 -2.37 -8.83 4.20
CA LYS A 100 -3.82 -8.53 4.16
C LYS A 100 -4.42 -8.90 2.80
N MET A 101 -3.80 -8.48 1.69
CA MET A 101 -4.25 -8.83 0.35
C MET A 101 -4.27 -10.34 0.13
N GLN A 102 -3.19 -11.04 0.51
CA GLN A 102 -3.11 -12.49 0.44
C GLN A 102 -4.24 -13.16 1.25
N GLY A 103 -4.52 -12.69 2.47
CA GLY A 103 -5.62 -13.19 3.30
C GLY A 103 -6.99 -13.02 2.65
N LEU A 104 -7.24 -11.84 2.06
CA LEU A 104 -8.48 -11.57 1.33
C LEU A 104 -8.67 -12.50 0.12
N VAL A 105 -7.61 -12.67 -0.68
CA VAL A 105 -7.62 -13.54 -1.87
C VAL A 105 -7.82 -15.01 -1.46
N ARG A 106 -7.03 -15.51 -0.51
CA ARG A 106 -7.17 -16.88 0.02
C ARG A 106 -8.58 -17.12 0.55
N GLY A 107 -9.11 -16.17 1.32
CA GLY A 107 -10.48 -16.22 1.83
C GLY A 107 -11.53 -16.23 0.72
N PHE A 108 -11.37 -15.41 -0.32
CA PHE A 108 -12.27 -15.41 -1.48
C PHE A 108 -12.26 -16.74 -2.23
N VAL A 109 -11.07 -17.27 -2.54
CA VAL A 109 -10.90 -18.57 -3.21
C VAL A 109 -11.55 -19.69 -2.38
N GLN A 110 -11.28 -19.74 -1.08
CA GLN A 110 -11.84 -20.78 -0.22
C GLN A 110 -13.36 -20.68 -0.09
N ARG A 111 -13.90 -19.47 0.05
CA ARG A 111 -15.36 -19.26 0.06
C ARG A 111 -16.01 -19.71 -1.25
N ASN A 112 -15.40 -19.40 -2.40
CA ASN A 112 -15.92 -19.86 -3.68
C ASN A 112 -15.90 -21.39 -3.81
N LYS A 113 -14.81 -22.05 -3.39
CA LYS A 113 -14.76 -23.52 -3.35
C LYS A 113 -15.85 -24.11 -2.46
N PHE A 114 -16.06 -23.52 -1.28
CA PHE A 114 -17.11 -23.93 -0.34
C PHE A 114 -18.51 -23.79 -0.94
N TYR A 115 -18.87 -22.63 -1.49
CA TYR A 115 -20.19 -22.43 -2.10
C TYR A 115 -20.40 -23.26 -3.36
N GLN A 116 -19.34 -23.48 -4.14
CA GLN A 116 -19.38 -24.38 -5.29
C GLN A 116 -19.69 -25.82 -4.85
N SER A 117 -18.96 -26.34 -3.86
CA SER A 117 -19.22 -27.67 -3.30
C SER A 117 -20.64 -27.82 -2.76
N MET A 118 -21.17 -26.80 -2.07
CA MET A 118 -22.58 -26.83 -1.62
C MET A 118 -23.58 -26.89 -2.77
N LYS A 119 -23.30 -26.20 -3.89
CA LYS A 119 -24.13 -26.29 -5.10
C LYS A 119 -24.08 -27.70 -5.67
N ASP A 120 -22.88 -28.24 -5.82
CA ASP A 120 -22.65 -29.54 -6.47
C ASP A 120 -23.26 -30.69 -5.65
N ASN A 121 -23.23 -30.58 -4.33
CA ASN A 121 -23.84 -31.56 -3.40
C ASN A 121 -25.33 -31.32 -3.12
N GLY A 122 -25.99 -30.36 -3.78
CA GLY A 122 -27.41 -30.08 -3.60
C GLY A 122 -27.81 -29.62 -2.19
N TYR A 123 -26.88 -29.01 -1.44
CA TYR A 123 -27.11 -28.62 -0.05
C TYR A 123 -28.23 -27.57 0.08
N LYS A 124 -29.16 -27.81 1.02
CA LYS A 124 -30.24 -26.87 1.36
C LYS A 124 -29.83 -26.02 2.57
N PRO A 125 -29.67 -24.69 2.43
CA PRO A 125 -29.24 -23.84 3.54
C PRO A 125 -30.24 -23.85 4.70
N VAL A 126 -29.78 -24.34 5.85
CA VAL A 126 -30.57 -24.43 7.09
C VAL A 126 -30.80 -23.05 7.72
N THR A 127 -29.73 -22.26 7.86
CA THR A 127 -29.80 -20.94 8.50
C THR A 127 -30.01 -19.80 7.49
N THR A 128 -30.66 -18.73 7.94
CA THR A 128 -30.90 -17.52 7.14
C THR A 128 -29.59 -16.86 6.70
N VAL A 129 -28.54 -16.90 7.53
CA VAL A 129 -27.22 -16.35 7.23
C VAL A 129 -26.54 -17.08 6.07
N ILE A 130 -26.47 -18.41 6.13
CA ILE A 130 -25.86 -19.21 5.05
C ILE A 130 -26.71 -19.09 3.79
N ARG A 131 -28.04 -19.06 3.91
CA ARG A 131 -28.94 -18.84 2.77
C ARG A 131 -28.66 -17.54 2.05
N LYS A 132 -28.60 -16.41 2.78
CA LYS A 132 -28.27 -15.09 2.20
C LYS A 132 -26.92 -15.09 1.50
N ARG A 133 -25.88 -15.64 2.15
CA ARG A 133 -24.53 -15.71 1.57
C ARG A 133 -24.47 -16.59 0.32
N PHE A 134 -25.16 -17.73 0.32
CA PHE A 134 -25.20 -18.64 -0.82
C PHE A 134 -25.99 -18.08 -2.01
N ILE A 135 -27.11 -17.40 -1.75
CA ILE A 135 -27.84 -16.66 -2.79
C ILE A 135 -26.95 -15.55 -3.36
N GLY A 136 -26.26 -14.79 -2.50
CA GLY A 136 -25.30 -13.76 -2.94
C GLY A 136 -24.20 -14.32 -3.84
N TYR A 137 -23.65 -15.49 -3.51
CA TYR A 137 -22.70 -16.20 -4.37
C TYR A 137 -23.29 -16.54 -5.75
N LYS A 138 -24.53 -17.06 -5.80
CA LYS A 138 -25.21 -17.38 -7.07
C LYS A 138 -25.47 -16.13 -7.91
N LEU A 139 -26.00 -15.06 -7.30
CA LEU A 139 -26.25 -13.79 -7.97
C LEU A 139 -24.96 -13.16 -8.49
N GLY A 140 -23.88 -13.22 -7.70
CA GLY A 140 -22.56 -12.73 -8.13
C GLY A 140 -22.04 -13.44 -9.38
N ARG A 141 -22.27 -14.75 -9.52
CA ARG A 141 -21.92 -15.51 -10.74
C ARG A 141 -22.75 -15.07 -11.96
N ILE A 142 -24.06 -14.86 -11.79
CA ILE A 142 -24.95 -14.40 -12.85
C ILE A 142 -24.56 -12.99 -13.30
N SER A 143 -24.38 -12.08 -12.34
CA SER A 143 -23.94 -10.71 -12.59
C SER A 143 -22.58 -10.67 -13.28
N LYS A 144 -21.62 -11.48 -12.83
CA LYS A 144 -20.30 -11.59 -13.51
C LYS A 144 -20.45 -12.06 -14.96
N LYS A 145 -21.24 -13.11 -15.21
CA LYS A 145 -21.47 -13.61 -16.58
C LYS A 145 -22.07 -12.52 -17.47
N TYR A 146 -23.02 -11.75 -16.95
CA TYR A 146 -23.62 -10.63 -17.67
C TYR A 146 -22.59 -9.52 -17.97
N ILE A 147 -21.80 -9.11 -16.98
CA ILE A 147 -20.75 -8.08 -17.16
C ILE A 147 -19.69 -8.55 -18.16
N ASP A 148 -19.26 -9.81 -18.07
CA ASP A 148 -18.27 -10.39 -18.98
C ASP A 148 -18.82 -10.40 -20.43
N ASN A 149 -20.11 -10.69 -20.62
CA ASN A 149 -20.78 -10.60 -21.92
C ASN A 149 -20.84 -9.17 -22.48
N MET A 150 -21.32 -8.21 -21.69
CA MET A 150 -21.36 -6.79 -22.08
C MET A 150 -19.98 -6.25 -22.42
N THR A 151 -18.95 -6.69 -21.69
CA THR A 151 -17.55 -6.31 -21.95
C THR A 151 -17.05 -6.89 -23.26
N GLN A 152 -17.48 -8.11 -23.61
CA GLN A 152 -17.16 -8.75 -24.87
C GLN A 152 -17.81 -8.02 -26.06
N GLU A 153 -19.11 -7.77 -25.99
CA GLU A 153 -19.86 -7.02 -27.03
C GLU A 153 -19.24 -5.63 -27.26
N ARG A 154 -18.87 -4.93 -26.19
CA ARG A 154 -18.19 -3.64 -26.30
C ARG A 154 -16.85 -3.74 -27.01
N ARG A 155 -16.06 -4.80 -26.76
CA ARG A 155 -14.77 -5.00 -27.44
C ARG A 155 -14.95 -5.25 -28.93
N GLU A 156 -15.91 -6.11 -29.28
CA GLU A 156 -16.25 -6.41 -30.68
C GLU A 156 -16.68 -5.15 -31.43
N LEU A 157 -17.51 -4.30 -30.80
CA LEU A 157 -17.90 -3.02 -31.38
C LEU A 157 -16.71 -2.07 -31.58
N LEU A 158 -15.81 -1.98 -30.59
CA LEU A 158 -14.61 -1.14 -30.71
C LEU A 158 -13.67 -1.64 -31.80
N ASP A 159 -13.54 -2.95 -31.98
CA ASP A 159 -12.70 -3.51 -33.02
C ASP A 159 -13.32 -3.31 -34.41
N PHE A 160 -14.65 -3.40 -34.55
CA PHE A 160 -15.37 -3.04 -35.76
C PHE A 160 -15.19 -1.57 -36.15
N ILE A 161 -15.22 -0.65 -35.18
CA ILE A 161 -14.97 0.78 -35.44
C ILE A 161 -13.55 0.98 -35.98
N LYS A 162 -12.54 0.31 -35.40
CA LYS A 162 -11.17 0.38 -35.90
C LYS A 162 -11.03 -0.16 -37.33
N ASP A 163 -11.81 -1.18 -37.69
CA ASP A 163 -11.85 -1.70 -39.06
C ASP A 163 -12.40 -0.66 -40.03
N ILE A 164 -13.45 0.06 -39.65
CA ILE A 164 -14.00 1.17 -40.45
C ILE A 164 -12.94 2.26 -40.62
N ASP A 165 -12.30 2.71 -39.55
CA ASP A 165 -11.27 3.76 -39.61
C ASP A 165 -10.13 3.38 -40.56
N ARG A 166 -9.66 2.11 -40.50
CA ARG A 166 -8.64 1.58 -41.43
C ARG A 166 -9.11 1.60 -42.88
N ASN A 167 -10.37 1.25 -43.13
CA ASN A 167 -10.92 1.24 -44.48
C ASN A 167 -11.07 2.67 -45.05
N ILE A 168 -11.47 3.62 -44.21
CA ILE A 168 -11.54 5.05 -44.58
C ILE A 168 -10.13 5.55 -44.92
N GLU A 169 -9.14 5.30 -44.06
CA GLU A 169 -7.75 5.71 -44.30
C GLU A 169 -7.18 5.09 -45.58
N SER A 170 -7.47 3.81 -45.83
CA SER A 170 -7.08 3.15 -47.08
C SER A 170 -7.75 3.76 -48.30
N THR A 171 -9.00 4.19 -48.18
CA THR A 171 -9.75 4.82 -49.29
C THR A 171 -9.23 6.23 -49.56
N GLU A 172 -8.94 7.01 -48.53
CA GLU A 172 -8.30 8.33 -48.65
C GLU A 172 -6.95 8.22 -49.35
N LYS A 173 -6.09 7.28 -48.96
CA LYS A 173 -4.79 7.04 -49.61
C LYS A 173 -4.92 6.68 -51.09
N LEU A 174 -5.95 5.91 -51.46
CA LEU A 174 -6.22 5.61 -52.87
C LEU A 174 -6.65 6.87 -53.62
N LEU A 175 -7.54 7.69 -53.06
CA LEU A 175 -7.99 8.94 -53.67
C LEU A 175 -6.86 9.94 -53.85
N GLU A 176 -5.92 10.05 -52.91
CA GLU A 176 -4.73 10.91 -53.01
C GLU A 176 -3.72 10.43 -54.08
N SER A 177 -3.81 9.17 -54.51
CA SER A 177 -2.91 8.60 -55.51
C SER A 177 -3.35 8.80 -56.97
N PHE A 178 -4.56 9.33 -57.20
CA PHE A 178 -5.10 9.72 -58.51
C PHE A 178 -4.87 11.21 -58.79
#